data_AF-A0A923VT25-F1
#
_entry.id   AF-A0A923VT25-F1
#
_cell.length_a   1.000
_cell.length_b   1.000
_cell.length_c   1.000
_cell.angle_alpha   90.00
_cell.angle_beta   90.00
_cell.angle_gamma   90.00
#
_symmetry.space_group_name_H-M   'P 1'
#
loop_
_entity.id
_entity.type
_entity.pdbx_description
1 polymer ?
#
loop_
_entity_poly.entity_id
_entity_poly.type
_entity_poly.pdbx_seq_one_letter_code
_entity_poly.pdbx_strand_id
1 'polypeptide(L)'
;MAYLFTSESVSEGHPDKVADQISDALIDNFLAFDADSKVACETLVTTGQVILAGEVKSSTYLDVQSIAREVIRKIGYTKSEYMFEADSCGVLSAIHEQSSDINQGVDRANKEEQGAGDQGMMFGYATNETENYMPLALDLSHALLIELANLRRENNEIKYLRPDAKSQVTLEYSDDNKPQRIDAIVISTQHDDFAPEAAMLAKIKSDLVGILIPRIKAKYPQYAHFFNDQITYHINPTGKFVI
;
A
#
# COMPACT_ATOMS: atom_id res chain seq x y z
N MET A 1 7.90 -5.73 31.45
CA MET A 1 8.14 -7.08 30.91
C MET A 1 8.51 -6.90 29.45
N ALA A 2 9.65 -7.45 29.02
CA ALA A 2 10.01 -7.48 27.62
C ALA A 2 8.87 -8.13 26.81
N TYR A 3 8.55 -7.54 25.67
CA TYR A 3 7.41 -7.97 24.85
C TYR A 3 7.74 -7.95 23.37
N LEU A 4 7.01 -8.76 22.61
CA LEU A 4 7.06 -8.74 21.15
C LEU A 4 5.90 -7.88 20.65
N PHE A 5 6.20 -6.99 19.71
CA PHE A 5 5.20 -6.19 19.01
C PHE A 5 5.38 -6.32 17.51
N THR A 6 4.27 -6.38 16.80
CA THR A 6 4.23 -6.68 15.37
C THR A 6 3.46 -5.60 14.64
N SER A 7 3.97 -5.20 13.48
CA SER A 7 3.23 -4.40 12.51
C SER A 7 3.40 -5.00 11.12
N GLU A 8 2.43 -4.72 10.26
CA GLU A 8 2.40 -5.21 8.89
C GLU A 8 2.12 -4.09 7.89
N SER A 9 2.43 -4.36 6.64
CA SER A 9 2.11 -3.53 5.49
C SER A 9 1.73 -4.43 4.32
N VAL A 10 1.00 -3.86 3.36
CA VAL A 10 0.75 -4.44 2.04
C VAL A 10 1.25 -3.49 0.97
N SER A 11 1.58 -4.02 -0.21
CA SER A 11 2.17 -3.23 -1.29
C SER A 11 1.11 -2.38 -2.00
N GLU A 12 1.56 -1.47 -2.85
CA GLU A 12 0.71 -0.74 -3.80
C GLU A 12 -0.08 -1.66 -4.76
N GLY A 13 0.33 -2.93 -4.91
CA GLY A 13 -0.36 -3.91 -5.74
C GLY A 13 -1.44 -4.69 -4.98
N HIS A 14 -1.49 -4.63 -3.66
CA HIS A 14 -2.55 -5.28 -2.90
C HIS A 14 -3.92 -4.74 -3.34
N PRO A 15 -4.94 -5.58 -3.59
CA PRO A 15 -6.22 -5.13 -4.15
C PRO A 15 -6.86 -3.97 -3.36
N ASP A 16 -6.83 -4.03 -2.03
CA ASP A 16 -7.33 -2.92 -1.19
C ASP A 16 -6.55 -1.62 -1.45
N LYS A 17 -5.22 -1.69 -1.59
CA LYS A 17 -4.40 -0.51 -1.90
C LYS A 17 -4.54 -0.05 -3.34
N VAL A 18 -4.88 -0.94 -4.28
CA VAL A 18 -5.25 -0.55 -5.65
C VAL A 18 -6.54 0.27 -5.60
N ALA A 19 -7.53 -0.17 -4.84
CA ALA A 19 -8.78 0.56 -4.64
C ALA A 19 -8.56 1.93 -3.97
N ASP A 20 -7.75 1.99 -2.91
CA ASP A 20 -7.37 3.26 -2.25
C ASP A 20 -6.73 4.23 -3.25
N GLN A 21 -5.72 3.76 -4.00
CA GLN A 21 -5.00 4.60 -4.97
C GLN A 21 -5.88 5.09 -6.12
N ILE A 22 -6.83 4.28 -6.59
CA ILE A 22 -7.79 4.73 -7.63
C ILE A 22 -8.71 5.80 -7.04
N SER A 23 -9.24 5.59 -5.83
CA SER A 23 -10.14 6.54 -5.17
C SER A 23 -9.44 7.88 -4.93
N ASP A 24 -8.22 7.87 -4.40
CA ASP A 24 -7.41 9.08 -4.20
C ASP A 24 -7.03 9.75 -5.53
N ALA A 25 -6.75 8.99 -6.60
CA ALA A 25 -6.48 9.59 -7.90
C ALA A 25 -7.69 10.33 -8.48
N LEU A 26 -8.92 9.86 -8.20
CA LEU A 26 -10.13 10.59 -8.57
C LEU A 26 -10.25 11.88 -7.76
N ILE A 27 -10.00 11.83 -6.45
CA ILE A 27 -9.99 13.02 -5.58
C ILE A 27 -8.98 14.05 -6.10
N ASP A 28 -7.75 13.64 -6.35
CA ASP A 28 -6.68 14.50 -6.87
C ASP A 28 -7.08 15.19 -8.18
N ASN A 29 -7.66 14.44 -9.12
CA ASN A 29 -8.09 15.01 -10.39
C ASN A 29 -9.27 15.98 -10.21
N PHE A 30 -10.26 15.67 -9.37
CA PHE A 30 -11.37 16.59 -9.13
C PHE A 30 -10.88 17.89 -8.49
N LEU A 31 -10.02 17.80 -7.48
CA LEU A 31 -9.46 18.98 -6.80
C LEU A 31 -8.50 19.79 -7.68
N ALA A 32 -7.81 19.15 -8.62
CA ALA A 32 -6.91 19.86 -9.54
C ALA A 32 -7.64 20.79 -10.51
N PHE A 33 -8.86 20.44 -10.93
CA PHE A 33 -9.66 21.24 -11.87
C PHE A 33 -10.76 22.06 -11.18
N ASP A 34 -11.22 21.63 -10.01
CA ASP A 34 -12.19 22.33 -9.17
C ASP A 34 -11.84 22.12 -7.68
N ALA A 35 -11.17 23.12 -7.10
CA ALA A 35 -10.68 23.10 -5.72
C ALA A 35 -11.79 23.04 -4.66
N ASP A 36 -13.04 23.35 -5.02
CA ASP A 36 -14.20 23.30 -4.13
C ASP A 36 -14.98 21.97 -4.27
N SER A 37 -14.48 21.03 -5.09
CA SER A 37 -15.09 19.71 -5.28
C SER A 37 -15.31 18.98 -3.95
N LYS A 38 -16.48 18.35 -3.81
CA LYS A 38 -16.77 17.39 -2.74
C LYS A 38 -16.76 16.00 -3.35
N VAL A 39 -15.88 15.14 -2.86
CA VAL A 39 -15.62 13.82 -3.46
C VAL A 39 -15.67 12.78 -2.35
N ALA A 40 -16.58 11.83 -2.49
CA ALA A 40 -16.65 10.61 -1.70
C ALA A 40 -16.74 9.44 -2.69
N CYS A 41 -15.61 9.12 -3.31
CA CYS A 41 -15.51 8.04 -4.28
C CYS A 41 -15.02 6.76 -3.61
N GLU A 42 -15.75 5.68 -3.88
CA GLU A 42 -15.42 4.34 -3.41
C GLU A 42 -15.02 3.48 -4.61
N THR A 43 -13.97 2.67 -4.43
CA THR A 43 -13.51 1.75 -5.47
C THR A 43 -13.60 0.32 -4.97
N LEU A 44 -14.25 -0.55 -5.75
CA LEU A 44 -14.16 -2.00 -5.59
C LEU A 44 -13.35 -2.57 -6.75
N VAL A 45 -12.36 -3.39 -6.44
CA VAL A 45 -11.58 -4.14 -7.42
C VAL A 45 -11.79 -5.65 -7.25
N THR A 46 -11.88 -6.36 -8.36
CA THR A 46 -11.94 -7.82 -8.41
C THR A 46 -11.40 -8.32 -9.74
N THR A 47 -11.38 -9.63 -9.96
CA THR A 47 -10.87 -10.25 -11.20
C THR A 47 -11.47 -9.58 -12.43
N GLY A 48 -10.60 -8.96 -13.25
CA GLY A 48 -10.99 -8.30 -14.50
C GLY A 48 -11.93 -7.09 -14.37
N GLN A 49 -12.18 -6.54 -13.17
CA GLN A 49 -13.19 -5.49 -12.99
C GLN A 49 -12.80 -4.46 -11.93
N VAL A 50 -13.09 -3.20 -12.25
CA VAL A 50 -13.12 -2.05 -11.33
C VAL A 50 -14.53 -1.48 -11.31
N ILE A 51 -15.06 -1.21 -10.13
CA ILE A 51 -16.34 -0.52 -9.91
C ILE A 51 -16.03 0.76 -9.14
N LEU A 52 -16.34 1.90 -9.74
CA LEU A 52 -16.25 3.22 -9.14
C LEU A 52 -17.66 3.63 -8.71
N ALA A 53 -17.84 3.98 -7.44
CA ALA A 53 -19.13 4.35 -6.87
C ALA A 53 -18.99 5.56 -5.94
N GLY A 54 -20.11 6.01 -5.38
CA GLY A 54 -20.16 7.12 -4.45
C GLY A 54 -20.57 8.44 -5.10
N GLU A 55 -20.18 9.53 -4.47
CA GLU A 55 -20.82 10.82 -4.63
C GLU A 55 -19.80 11.89 -4.98
N VAL A 56 -20.09 12.68 -6.02
CA VAL A 56 -19.28 13.83 -6.39
C VAL A 56 -20.15 15.06 -6.61
N LYS A 57 -19.73 16.18 -6.03
CA LYS A 57 -20.20 17.52 -6.38
C LYS A 57 -19.02 18.32 -6.90
N SER A 58 -18.99 18.56 -8.20
CA SER A 58 -17.93 19.29 -8.89
C SER A 58 -18.48 19.95 -10.15
N SER A 59 -17.88 21.06 -10.55
CA SER A 59 -18.10 21.69 -11.86
C SER A 59 -17.30 21.04 -12.98
N THR A 60 -16.40 20.10 -12.64
CA THR A 60 -15.52 19.41 -13.57
C THR A 60 -16.11 18.06 -14.02
N TYR A 61 -15.93 17.75 -15.30
CA TYR A 61 -16.11 16.41 -15.84
C TYR A 61 -14.77 15.70 -15.99
N LEU A 62 -14.66 14.47 -15.50
CA LEU A 62 -13.45 13.64 -15.59
C LEU A 62 -13.72 12.34 -16.36
N ASP A 63 -12.73 11.91 -17.14
CA ASP A 63 -12.67 10.54 -17.65
C ASP A 63 -12.13 9.60 -16.57
N VAL A 64 -13.02 9.23 -15.65
CA VAL A 64 -12.72 8.36 -14.50
C VAL A 64 -12.21 6.98 -14.92
N GLN A 65 -12.55 6.52 -16.13
CA GLN A 65 -12.08 5.23 -16.63
C GLN A 65 -10.60 5.32 -16.99
N SER A 66 -10.20 6.36 -17.72
CA SER A 66 -8.80 6.59 -18.09
C SER A 66 -7.92 6.78 -16.85
N ILE A 67 -8.41 7.51 -15.85
CA ILE A 67 -7.69 7.71 -14.57
C ILE A 67 -7.46 6.37 -13.87
N ALA A 68 -8.51 5.55 -13.69
CA ALA A 68 -8.37 4.24 -13.05
C ALA A 68 -7.36 3.35 -13.79
N ARG A 69 -7.41 3.30 -15.12
CA ARG A 69 -6.45 2.52 -15.93
C ARG A 69 -5.02 3.02 -15.79
N GLU A 70 -4.80 4.33 -15.70
CA GLU A 70 -3.47 4.91 -15.50
C GLU A 70 -2.89 4.50 -14.14
N VAL A 71 -3.68 4.53 -13.08
CA VAL A 71 -3.28 4.06 -11.74
C VAL A 71 -2.88 2.59 -11.79
N ILE A 72 -3.71 1.72 -12.37
CA ILE A 72 -3.44 0.29 -12.51
C ILE A 72 -2.13 0.04 -13.28
N ARG A 73 -1.90 0.81 -14.36
CA ARG A 73 -0.67 0.74 -15.16
C ARG A 73 0.56 1.17 -14.37
N LYS A 74 0.46 2.25 -13.59
CA LYS A 74 1.54 2.77 -12.73
C LYS A 74 1.94 1.79 -11.62
N ILE A 75 0.96 1.08 -11.06
CA ILE A 75 1.18 -0.01 -10.10
C ILE A 75 1.92 -1.18 -10.78
N GLY A 76 1.63 -1.45 -12.05
CA GLY A 76 2.33 -2.46 -12.84
C GLY A 76 1.49 -3.68 -13.20
N TYR A 77 0.17 -3.58 -13.08
CA TYR A 77 -0.78 -4.55 -13.62
C TYR A 77 -0.94 -4.33 -15.13
N THR A 78 0.06 -4.77 -15.90
CA THR A 78 0.18 -4.53 -17.35
C THR A 78 0.26 -5.82 -18.17
N LYS A 79 -0.07 -6.96 -17.57
CA LYS A 79 -0.07 -8.25 -18.25
C LYS A 79 -1.34 -9.02 -17.90
N SER A 80 -1.99 -9.59 -18.92
CA SER A 80 -3.22 -10.37 -18.74
C SER A 80 -3.00 -11.62 -17.86
N GLU A 81 -1.77 -12.14 -17.79
CA GLU A 81 -1.40 -13.27 -16.94
C GLU A 81 -1.57 -12.99 -15.43
N TYR A 82 -1.78 -11.73 -15.04
CA TYR A 82 -2.05 -11.33 -13.64
C TYR A 82 -3.54 -11.34 -13.29
N MET A 83 -4.41 -11.76 -14.23
CA MET A 83 -5.88 -11.79 -14.08
C MET A 83 -6.56 -10.43 -13.80
N PHE A 84 -5.75 -9.37 -13.71
CA PHE A 84 -6.13 -7.98 -13.55
C PHE A 84 -5.09 -7.12 -14.28
N GLU A 85 -5.53 -6.35 -15.27
CA GLU A 85 -4.63 -5.64 -16.20
C GLU A 85 -5.29 -4.36 -16.73
N ALA A 86 -4.51 -3.29 -16.84
CA ALA A 86 -4.97 -1.93 -17.11
C ALA A 86 -5.76 -1.74 -18.40
N ASP A 87 -5.43 -2.44 -19.49
CA ASP A 87 -6.05 -2.25 -20.80
C ASP A 87 -7.29 -3.15 -21.01
N SER A 88 -7.33 -4.32 -20.35
CA SER A 88 -8.40 -5.31 -20.49
C SER A 88 -9.44 -5.33 -19.37
N CYS A 89 -9.14 -4.76 -18.19
CA CYS A 89 -10.12 -4.73 -17.10
C CYS A 89 -11.36 -3.92 -17.49
N GLY A 90 -12.54 -4.42 -17.12
CA GLY A 90 -13.78 -3.64 -17.15
C GLY A 90 -13.70 -2.51 -16.12
N VAL A 91 -14.14 -1.31 -16.49
CA VAL A 91 -14.30 -0.19 -15.54
C VAL A 91 -15.74 0.29 -15.61
N LEU A 92 -16.48 0.09 -14.53
CA LEU A 92 -17.86 0.53 -14.40
C LEU A 92 -17.89 1.74 -13.46
N SER A 93 -18.49 2.84 -13.91
CA SER A 93 -18.76 3.99 -13.06
C SER A 93 -20.25 4.05 -12.73
N ALA A 94 -20.54 4.09 -11.44
CA ALA A 94 -21.85 4.34 -10.84
C ALA A 94 -21.79 5.58 -9.92
N ILE A 95 -20.84 6.51 -10.17
CA ILE A 95 -20.73 7.77 -9.45
C ILE A 95 -21.93 8.65 -9.78
N HIS A 96 -22.54 9.25 -8.76
CA HIS A 96 -23.67 10.15 -8.90
C HIS A 96 -23.44 11.48 -8.15
N GLU A 97 -24.33 12.44 -8.37
CA GLU A 97 -24.28 13.73 -7.68
C GLU A 97 -24.56 13.55 -6.17
N GLN A 98 -23.89 14.34 -5.34
CA GLN A 98 -24.11 14.34 -3.89
C GLN A 98 -25.50 14.92 -3.53
N SER A 99 -26.16 14.34 -2.53
CA SER A 99 -27.48 14.80 -2.05
C SER A 99 -27.47 16.28 -1.62
N SER A 100 -28.52 17.03 -1.99
CA SER A 100 -28.70 18.43 -1.59
C SER A 100 -28.90 18.62 -0.08
N ASP A 101 -29.34 17.58 0.63
CA ASP A 101 -29.68 17.67 2.07
C ASP A 101 -28.42 17.62 2.96
N ILE A 102 -27.40 16.87 2.55
CA ILE A 102 -26.07 16.84 3.22
C ILE A 102 -25.35 18.18 3.04
N ASN A 103 -25.51 18.81 1.86
CA ASN A 103 -24.89 20.10 1.56
C ASN A 103 -25.31 21.21 2.54
N GLN A 104 -26.55 21.20 3.06
CA GLN A 104 -27.04 22.26 3.95
C GLN A 104 -26.34 22.28 5.33
N GLY A 105 -25.82 21.15 5.79
CA GLY A 105 -25.10 21.05 7.06
C GLY A 105 -23.65 21.54 6.97
N VAL A 106 -23.05 21.40 5.78
CA VAL A 106 -21.61 21.51 5.55
C VAL A 106 -21.26 22.81 4.81
N ASP A 107 -22.05 23.25 3.85
CA ASP A 107 -21.76 24.42 3.03
C ASP A 107 -22.26 25.71 3.72
N ARG A 108 -21.34 26.47 4.32
CA ARG A 108 -21.62 27.73 5.03
C ARG A 108 -21.02 28.90 4.28
N ALA A 109 -21.63 30.08 4.42
CA ALA A 109 -21.13 31.29 3.77
C ALA A 109 -19.72 31.68 4.23
N ASN A 110 -19.40 31.42 5.51
CA ASN A 110 -18.07 31.59 6.09
C ASN A 110 -17.43 30.21 6.33
N LYS A 111 -16.18 30.03 5.88
CA LYS A 111 -15.45 28.75 6.03
C LYS A 111 -15.20 28.39 7.49
N GLU A 112 -15.06 29.39 8.36
CA GLU A 112 -14.84 29.23 9.79
C GLU A 112 -16.07 28.71 10.54
N GLU A 113 -17.26 28.81 9.93
CA GLU A 113 -18.53 28.31 10.49
C GLU A 113 -18.86 26.89 10.03
N GLN A 114 -18.02 26.31 9.16
CA GLN A 114 -18.22 24.98 8.59
C GLN A 114 -18.10 23.89 9.67
N GLY A 115 -19.18 23.14 9.85
CA GLY A 115 -19.20 21.97 10.73
C GLY A 115 -18.57 20.73 10.08
N ALA A 116 -18.37 19.68 10.86
CA ALA A 116 -17.95 18.38 10.34
C ALA A 116 -19.04 17.78 9.42
N GLY A 117 -18.61 17.07 8.38
CA GLY A 117 -19.51 16.37 7.45
C GLY A 117 -20.15 15.10 8.04
N ASP A 118 -19.51 14.52 9.05
CA ASP A 118 -20.02 13.36 9.79
C ASP A 118 -19.46 13.37 11.24
N GLN A 119 -20.06 12.59 12.12
CA GLN A 119 -19.56 12.32 13.46
C GLN A 119 -18.34 11.39 13.42
N GLY A 120 -17.37 11.59 14.32
CA GLY A 120 -16.20 10.72 14.36
C GLY A 120 -15.23 11.02 15.50
N MET A 121 -14.21 10.17 15.61
CA MET A 121 -13.10 10.29 16.54
C MET A 121 -11.79 10.13 15.77
N MET A 122 -10.78 10.93 16.12
CA MET A 122 -9.47 10.91 15.48
C MET A 122 -8.39 10.70 16.55
N PHE A 123 -7.41 9.84 16.26
CA PHE A 123 -6.25 9.63 17.10
C PHE A 123 -4.99 10.05 16.34
N GLY A 124 -4.18 10.90 16.95
CA GLY A 124 -2.83 11.20 16.49
C GLY A 124 -1.81 10.48 17.37
N TYR A 125 -0.76 9.93 16.76
CA TYR A 125 0.33 9.28 17.48
C TYR A 125 1.68 9.71 16.91
N ALA A 126 2.67 9.80 17.78
CA ALA A 126 4.07 10.04 17.43
C ALA A 126 4.98 9.39 18.49
N THR A 127 6.11 8.85 18.05
CA THR A 127 7.14 8.27 18.93
C THR A 127 8.52 8.64 18.39
N ASN A 128 9.53 8.77 19.26
CA ASN A 128 10.90 9.07 18.84
C ASN A 128 11.74 7.83 18.51
N GLU A 129 11.08 6.69 18.26
CA GLU A 129 11.74 5.46 17.81
C GLU A 129 12.37 5.62 16.42
N THR A 130 11.81 6.51 15.59
CA THR A 130 12.32 6.81 14.26
C THR A 130 12.43 8.32 13.98
N GLU A 131 13.22 8.70 12.98
CA GLU A 131 13.39 10.09 12.54
C GLU A 131 12.11 10.71 11.92
N ASN A 132 11.22 9.89 11.38
CA ASN A 132 9.90 10.32 10.88
C ASN A 132 8.80 10.26 11.95
N TYR A 133 9.18 10.04 13.21
CA TYR A 133 8.30 9.95 14.38
C TYR A 133 7.23 8.84 14.35
N MET A 134 7.48 7.78 13.58
CA MET A 134 6.60 6.61 13.45
C MET A 134 7.10 5.44 14.34
N PRO A 135 6.22 4.50 14.73
CA PRO A 135 6.66 3.25 15.37
C PRO A 135 7.62 2.49 14.46
N LEU A 136 8.76 2.03 14.99
CA LEU A 136 9.81 1.40 14.17
C LEU A 136 9.32 0.14 13.45
N ALA A 137 8.48 -0.68 14.09
CA ALA A 137 7.94 -1.90 13.48
C ALA A 137 7.11 -1.59 12.22
N LEU A 138 6.28 -0.54 12.29
CA LEU A 138 5.44 -0.08 11.18
C LEU A 138 6.30 0.52 10.07
N ASP A 139 7.22 1.42 10.43
CA ASP A 139 8.12 2.08 9.47
C ASP A 139 8.97 1.06 8.68
N LEU A 140 9.52 0.05 9.34
CA LEU A 140 10.27 -1.02 8.69
C LEU A 140 9.38 -1.90 7.78
N SER A 141 8.14 -2.20 8.19
CA SER A 141 7.21 -2.97 7.35
C SER A 141 6.88 -2.22 6.04
N HIS A 142 6.61 -0.91 6.11
CA HIS A 142 6.42 -0.10 4.91
C HIS A 142 7.70 -0.01 4.06
N ALA A 143 8.85 0.25 4.70
CA ALA A 143 10.13 0.39 4.01
C ALA A 143 10.48 -0.85 3.18
N LEU A 144 10.22 -2.05 3.72
CA LEU A 144 10.43 -3.33 3.00
C LEU A 144 9.63 -3.39 1.70
N LEU A 145 8.35 -3.03 1.72
CA LEU A 145 7.50 -3.11 0.52
C LEU A 145 7.73 -1.98 -0.48
N ILE A 146 8.05 -0.77 0.01
CA ILE A 146 8.46 0.34 -0.86
C ILE A 146 9.72 -0.05 -1.62
N GLU A 147 10.71 -0.63 -0.94
CA GLU A 147 11.95 -1.05 -1.61
C GLU A 147 11.75 -2.27 -2.51
N LEU A 148 10.88 -3.21 -2.13
CA LEU A 148 10.51 -4.32 -2.99
C LEU A 148 9.82 -3.85 -4.29
N ALA A 149 8.97 -2.82 -4.19
CA ALA A 149 8.35 -2.19 -5.37
C ALA A 149 9.38 -1.47 -6.25
N ASN A 150 10.40 -0.83 -5.67
CA ASN A 150 11.52 -0.25 -6.43
C ASN A 150 12.29 -1.35 -7.19
N LEU A 151 12.69 -2.42 -6.50
CA LEU A 151 13.37 -3.58 -7.10
C LEU A 151 12.58 -4.17 -8.27
N ARG A 152 11.26 -4.32 -8.10
CA ARG A 152 10.35 -4.78 -9.16
C ARG A 152 10.37 -3.85 -10.37
N ARG A 153 10.27 -2.54 -10.17
CA ARG A 153 10.27 -1.54 -11.26
C ARG A 153 11.62 -1.42 -11.97
N GLU A 154 12.71 -1.54 -11.23
CA GLU A 154 14.06 -1.60 -11.80
C GLU A 154 14.23 -2.79 -12.75
N ASN A 155 13.52 -3.91 -12.47
CA ASN A 155 13.49 -5.12 -13.27
C ASN A 155 14.90 -5.62 -13.67
N ASN A 156 15.85 -5.52 -12.73
CA ASN A 156 17.25 -5.82 -12.96
C ASN A 156 17.72 -7.03 -12.14
N GLU A 157 17.91 -6.85 -10.82
CA GLU A 157 18.43 -7.91 -9.95
C GLU A 157 17.38 -9.01 -9.67
N ILE A 158 16.10 -8.61 -9.55
CA ILE A 158 14.97 -9.51 -9.29
C ILE A 158 13.88 -9.27 -10.34
N LYS A 159 13.77 -10.16 -11.32
CA LYS A 159 12.92 -9.97 -12.53
C LYS A 159 11.56 -10.65 -12.49
N TYR A 160 11.32 -11.47 -11.48
CA TYR A 160 10.10 -12.30 -11.37
C TYR A 160 9.04 -11.69 -10.46
N LEU A 161 9.28 -10.51 -9.85
CA LEU A 161 8.36 -9.91 -8.89
C LEU A 161 7.11 -9.37 -9.59
N ARG A 162 5.95 -9.60 -8.98
CA ARG A 162 4.66 -9.03 -9.38
C ARG A 162 4.19 -7.97 -8.37
N PRO A 163 3.15 -7.17 -8.69
CA PRO A 163 2.80 -6.02 -7.86
C PRO A 163 2.34 -6.35 -6.42
N ASP A 164 1.61 -7.44 -6.18
CA ASP A 164 1.08 -7.76 -4.84
C ASP A 164 2.17 -8.30 -3.92
N ALA A 165 2.28 -7.75 -2.71
CA ALA A 165 3.18 -8.22 -1.67
C ALA A 165 2.69 -7.79 -0.28
N LYS A 166 3.12 -8.53 0.75
CA LYS A 166 2.84 -8.27 2.16
C LYS A 166 4.11 -8.41 2.97
N SER A 167 4.25 -7.60 4.01
CA SER A 167 5.37 -7.68 4.94
C SER A 167 4.87 -7.58 6.37
N GLN A 168 5.53 -8.28 7.28
CA GLN A 168 5.31 -8.16 8.71
C GLN A 168 6.65 -8.11 9.43
N VAL A 169 6.79 -7.21 10.39
CA VAL A 169 8.00 -7.05 11.21
C VAL A 169 7.62 -7.20 12.66
N THR A 170 8.29 -8.11 13.36
CA THR A 170 8.17 -8.28 14.81
C THR A 170 9.42 -7.77 15.49
N LEU A 171 9.27 -6.84 16.42
CA LEU A 171 10.33 -6.29 17.25
C LEU A 171 10.20 -6.79 18.69
N GLU A 172 11.34 -7.03 19.32
CA GLU A 172 11.43 -7.17 20.78
C GLU A 172 11.64 -5.81 21.41
N TYR A 173 10.80 -5.47 22.39
CA TYR A 173 10.88 -4.26 23.19
C TYR A 173 11.30 -4.58 24.62
N SER A 174 12.12 -3.71 25.22
CA SER A 174 12.52 -3.79 26.63
C SER A 174 11.40 -3.36 27.58
N ASP A 175 11.64 -3.52 28.89
CA ASP A 175 10.76 -3.01 29.95
C ASP A 175 10.51 -1.50 29.89
N ASP A 176 11.43 -0.75 29.27
CA ASP A 176 11.35 0.71 29.08
C ASP A 176 10.74 1.12 27.73
N ASN A 177 10.05 0.19 27.04
CA ASN A 177 9.45 0.38 25.72
C ASN A 177 10.45 0.83 24.65
N LYS A 178 11.67 0.30 24.69
CA LYS A 178 12.70 0.58 23.66
C LYS A 178 12.92 -0.63 22.75
N PRO A 179 12.91 -0.47 21.42
CA PRO A 179 13.27 -1.53 20.48
C PRO A 179 14.66 -2.08 20.78
N GLN A 180 14.80 -3.40 20.84
CA GLN A 180 16.06 -4.10 21.14
C GLN A 180 16.60 -4.86 19.92
N ARG A 181 15.74 -5.58 19.20
CA ARG A 181 16.08 -6.32 17.98
C ARG A 181 14.85 -6.60 17.13
N ILE A 182 15.07 -6.94 15.88
CA ILE A 182 14.07 -7.61 15.05
C ILE A 182 14.08 -9.09 15.43
N ASP A 183 12.91 -9.63 15.76
CA ASP A 183 12.74 -11.05 16.07
C ASP A 183 12.40 -11.86 14.82
N ALA A 184 11.44 -11.36 14.03
CA ALA A 184 11.00 -12.02 12.82
C ALA A 184 10.65 -11.02 11.70
N ILE A 185 10.90 -11.43 10.47
CA ILE A 185 10.44 -10.76 9.25
C ILE A 185 9.69 -11.78 8.40
N VAL A 186 8.44 -11.45 8.06
CA VAL A 186 7.63 -12.19 7.09
C VAL A 186 7.52 -11.35 5.83
N ILE A 187 7.78 -11.95 4.67
CA ILE A 187 7.50 -11.32 3.37
C ILE A 187 6.82 -12.36 2.49
N SER A 188 5.63 -12.02 2.00
CA SER A 188 4.93 -12.79 0.96
C SER A 188 4.86 -11.91 -0.27
N THR A 189 5.59 -12.26 -1.32
CA THR A 189 5.57 -11.50 -2.58
C THR A 189 4.96 -12.35 -3.69
N GLN A 190 4.09 -11.75 -4.49
CA GLN A 190 3.60 -12.34 -5.72
C GLN A 190 4.76 -12.41 -6.73
N HIS A 191 4.80 -13.49 -7.52
CA HIS A 191 5.90 -13.75 -8.44
C HIS A 191 5.49 -14.59 -9.66
N ASP A 192 6.30 -14.59 -10.70
CA ASP A 192 6.14 -15.47 -11.86
C ASP A 192 6.40 -16.96 -11.51
N ASP A 193 5.83 -17.89 -12.29
CA ASP A 193 6.08 -19.33 -12.16
C ASP A 193 7.31 -19.77 -12.96
N PHE A 194 8.49 -19.37 -12.51
CA PHE A 194 9.73 -19.51 -13.29
C PHE A 194 10.52 -20.80 -13.01
N ALA A 195 10.17 -21.57 -11.98
CA ALA A 195 10.85 -22.80 -11.59
C ALA A 195 9.96 -23.73 -10.75
N PRO A 196 10.31 -25.01 -10.57
CA PRO A 196 9.65 -25.89 -9.61
C PRO A 196 9.64 -25.28 -8.21
N GLU A 197 8.55 -25.46 -7.47
CA GLU A 197 8.23 -24.72 -6.23
C GLU A 197 9.39 -24.63 -5.24
N ALA A 198 10.02 -25.76 -4.88
CA ALA A 198 11.12 -25.76 -3.92
C ALA A 198 12.32 -24.90 -4.37
N ALA A 199 12.69 -24.97 -5.65
CA ALA A 199 13.79 -24.18 -6.20
C ALA A 199 13.43 -22.69 -6.32
N MET A 200 12.18 -22.41 -6.69
CA MET A 200 11.63 -21.06 -6.77
C MET A 200 11.62 -20.37 -5.40
N LEU A 201 11.04 -21.00 -4.38
CA LEU A 201 10.99 -20.46 -3.02
C LEU A 201 12.39 -20.27 -2.43
N ALA A 202 13.32 -21.19 -2.69
CA ALA A 202 14.72 -21.03 -2.29
C ALA A 202 15.39 -19.81 -2.94
N LYS A 203 15.15 -19.60 -4.25
CA LYS A 203 15.67 -18.41 -4.97
C LYS A 203 15.06 -17.12 -4.42
N ILE A 204 13.74 -17.08 -4.23
CA ILE A 204 13.03 -15.92 -3.67
C ILE A 204 13.59 -15.57 -2.28
N LYS A 205 13.72 -16.58 -1.41
CA LYS A 205 14.31 -16.39 -0.08
C LYS A 205 15.74 -15.84 -0.16
N SER A 206 16.57 -16.44 -1.01
CA SER A 206 17.96 -16.00 -1.21
C SER A 206 18.03 -14.56 -1.70
N ASP A 207 17.16 -14.16 -2.64
CA ASP A 207 17.17 -12.82 -3.22
C ASP A 207 16.66 -11.78 -2.23
N LEU A 208 15.55 -12.03 -1.54
CA LEU A 208 15.04 -11.05 -0.58
C LEU A 208 16.01 -10.86 0.59
N VAL A 209 16.57 -11.93 1.13
CA VAL A 209 17.57 -11.82 2.21
C VAL A 209 18.90 -11.23 1.71
N GLY A 210 19.33 -11.58 0.48
CA GLY A 210 20.63 -11.16 -0.07
C GLY A 210 20.65 -9.81 -0.78
N ILE A 211 19.49 -9.28 -1.19
CA ILE A 211 19.38 -8.05 -1.99
C ILE A 211 18.50 -7.03 -1.27
N LEU A 212 17.24 -7.37 -0.96
CA LEU A 212 16.30 -6.44 -0.33
C LEU A 212 16.78 -6.02 1.07
N ILE A 213 17.14 -6.96 1.94
CA ILE A 213 17.57 -6.63 3.31
C ILE A 213 18.83 -5.73 3.34
N PRO A 214 19.90 -5.99 2.57
CA PRO A 214 21.04 -5.08 2.47
C PRO A 214 20.67 -3.68 1.98
N ARG A 215 19.75 -3.56 1.00
CA ARG A 215 19.27 -2.25 0.55
C ARG A 215 18.54 -1.48 1.65
N ILE A 216 17.71 -2.16 2.45
CA ILE A 216 17.09 -1.55 3.64
C ILE A 216 18.14 -1.09 4.65
N LYS A 217 19.12 -1.93 4.99
CA LYS A 217 20.22 -1.55 5.89
C LYS A 217 21.00 -0.33 5.39
N ALA A 218 21.21 -0.23 4.07
CA ALA A 218 21.89 0.91 3.45
C ALA A 218 21.06 2.20 3.48
N LYS A 219 19.73 2.10 3.31
CA LYS A 219 18.82 3.26 3.40
C LYS A 219 18.58 3.73 4.83
N TYR A 220 18.63 2.81 5.79
CA TYR A 220 18.37 3.07 7.20
C TYR A 220 19.57 2.67 8.09
N PRO A 221 20.74 3.31 7.91
CA PRO A 221 21.96 2.95 8.64
C PRO A 221 21.79 3.05 10.16
N GLN A 222 20.94 3.96 10.65
CA GLN A 222 20.63 4.13 12.06
C GLN A 222 19.94 2.90 12.67
N TYR A 223 19.22 2.10 11.89
CA TYR A 223 18.54 0.87 12.34
C TYR A 223 19.25 -0.41 11.90
N ALA A 224 20.35 -0.30 11.16
CA ALA A 224 21.07 -1.45 10.61
C ALA A 224 21.55 -2.45 11.67
N HIS A 225 21.77 -1.99 12.91
CA HIS A 225 22.16 -2.81 14.06
C HIS A 225 21.07 -3.79 14.53
N PHE A 226 19.79 -3.51 14.23
CA PHE A 226 18.71 -4.47 14.48
C PHE A 226 18.69 -5.63 13.48
N PHE A 227 19.31 -5.46 12.31
CA PHE A 227 19.45 -6.49 11.27
C PHE A 227 20.65 -7.41 11.51
N ASN A 228 20.52 -8.26 12.53
CA ASN A 228 21.53 -9.22 13.00
C ASN A 228 21.19 -10.68 12.63
N ASP A 229 22.05 -11.62 13.00
CA ASP A 229 21.93 -13.04 12.65
C ASP A 229 20.85 -13.82 13.44
N GLN A 230 20.10 -13.15 14.33
CA GLN A 230 19.06 -13.76 15.16
C GLN A 230 17.64 -13.59 14.57
N ILE A 231 17.53 -12.96 13.38
CA ILE A 231 16.23 -12.75 12.74
C ILE A 231 15.71 -14.06 12.12
N THR A 232 14.47 -14.40 12.43
CA THR A 232 13.76 -15.47 11.72
C THR A 232 13.08 -14.92 10.46
N TYR A 233 13.56 -15.37 9.29
CA TYR A 233 13.00 -14.97 7.98
C TYR A 233 11.97 -15.99 7.47
N HIS A 234 10.72 -15.54 7.33
CA HIS A 234 9.62 -16.26 6.71
C HIS A 234 9.32 -15.67 5.33
N ILE A 235 9.97 -16.20 4.29
CA ILE A 235 9.78 -15.74 2.92
C ILE A 235 8.86 -16.68 2.17
N ASN A 236 7.72 -16.17 1.68
CA ASN A 236 6.62 -16.91 1.07
C ASN A 236 6.26 -18.19 1.87
N PRO A 237 5.96 -18.08 3.18
CA PRO A 237 5.78 -19.25 4.05
C PRO A 237 4.58 -20.13 3.67
N THR A 238 3.64 -19.61 2.88
CA THR A 238 2.46 -20.33 2.37
C THR A 238 2.69 -21.02 1.03
N GLY A 239 3.90 -20.99 0.49
CA GLY A 239 4.25 -21.58 -0.80
C GLY A 239 4.10 -20.60 -1.96
N LYS A 240 3.69 -21.09 -3.14
CA LYS A 240 3.55 -20.29 -4.36
C LYS A 240 2.57 -19.13 -4.19
N PHE A 241 2.94 -17.97 -4.76
CA PHE A 241 2.04 -16.82 -4.89
C PHE A 241 2.07 -16.29 -6.34
N VAL A 242 1.43 -17.04 -7.25
CA VAL A 242 1.56 -16.90 -8.71
C VAL A 242 0.31 -16.34 -9.40
N ILE A 243 -0.77 -16.08 -8.66
CA ILE A 243 -2.10 -15.72 -9.22
C ILE A 243 -1.99 -14.72 -10.38
#